data_AF-A0ABD5VDX2-F1
#
_entry.id   AF-A0ABD5VDX2-F1
#
_cell.length_a   1.000
_cell.length_b   1.000
_cell.length_c   1.000
_cell.angle_alpha   90.00
_cell.angle_beta   90.00
_cell.angle_gamma   90.00
#
_symmetry.space_group_name_H-M   'P 1'
#
loop_
_entity.id
_entity.type
_entity.pdbx_description
1 polymer ?
#
loop_
_entity_poly.entity_id
_entity_poly.type
_entity_poly.pdbx_seq_one_letter_code
_entity_poly.pdbx_strand_id
1 'polypeptide(L)'
;MSENEGTASASDSDEVTYDPENSQYNLYECSDCDNVVLTIGRDEPPMSCHDEPMERITDIEMRVKQPDVKQVLLEAFGLPKAGLDICLCVIGDGPLSANEVAETLGYDRSTVTRYLNKLVELGLLQRSELNREQGGVVNVYHSIDLEQMRRDTLIGFYVWAGEAAELIEDANLTKRDYLEENPDQDLPDVFWDSLTED
;
A
#
# COMPACT_ATOMS: atom_id res chain seq x y z
N MET A 1 9.24 -13.37 -46.89
CA MET A 1 10.12 -12.19 -46.82
C MET A 1 9.23 -10.99 -47.10
N SER A 2 8.87 -10.11 -46.20
CA SER A 2 9.08 -10.00 -44.75
C SER A 2 7.90 -9.14 -44.30
N GLU A 3 7.04 -9.65 -43.43
CA GLU A 3 5.94 -8.88 -42.86
C GLU A 3 6.51 -8.11 -41.67
N ASN A 4 6.40 -6.78 -41.78
CA ASN A 4 6.90 -5.81 -40.83
C ASN A 4 5.88 -5.69 -39.70
N GLU A 5 5.99 -6.54 -38.68
CA GLU A 5 5.29 -6.34 -37.41
C GLU A 5 5.97 -5.19 -36.67
N GLY A 6 5.41 -4.00 -36.85
CA GLY A 6 5.70 -2.86 -36.00
C GLY A 6 5.27 -3.21 -34.58
N THR A 7 6.25 -3.58 -33.76
CA THR A 7 6.14 -3.55 -32.30
C THR A 7 5.83 -2.11 -31.91
N ALA A 8 4.55 -1.82 -31.69
CA ALA A 8 4.14 -0.61 -30.97
C ALA A 8 4.74 -0.72 -29.57
N SER A 9 5.78 0.06 -29.32
CA SER A 9 6.32 0.30 -27.99
C SER A 9 5.16 0.84 -27.14
N ALA A 10 4.66 0.03 -26.22
CA ALA A 10 3.84 0.52 -25.12
C ALA A 10 4.63 1.64 -24.43
N SER A 11 4.00 2.79 -24.29
CA SER A 11 4.62 4.02 -23.85
C SER A 11 5.24 3.89 -22.47
N ASP A 12 6.44 4.44 -22.34
CA ASP A 12 7.27 4.58 -21.14
C ASP A 12 6.69 5.64 -20.17
N SER A 13 5.38 5.60 -19.94
CA SER A 13 4.59 6.70 -19.32
C SER A 13 4.15 6.45 -17.87
N ASP A 14 4.71 5.44 -17.20
CA ASP A 14 4.29 5.02 -15.85
C ASP A 14 5.20 5.55 -14.73
N GLU A 15 6.08 6.52 -15.03
CA GLU A 15 6.93 7.19 -14.01
C GLU A 15 6.13 8.27 -13.26
N VAL A 16 6.17 8.24 -11.94
CA VAL A 16 5.58 9.30 -11.10
C VAL A 16 6.38 10.58 -11.31
N THR A 17 5.73 11.58 -11.90
CA THR A 17 6.19 12.96 -11.80
C THR A 17 5.43 13.59 -10.64
N TYR A 18 6.12 13.86 -9.54
CA TYR A 18 5.50 14.57 -8.43
C TYR A 18 5.11 15.98 -8.89
N ASP A 19 3.80 16.25 -8.93
CA ASP A 19 3.27 17.57 -9.29
C ASP A 19 2.72 18.25 -8.04
N PRO A 20 3.48 19.17 -7.43
CA PRO A 20 3.02 19.87 -6.25
C PRO A 20 1.75 20.72 -6.50
N GLU A 21 1.42 21.14 -7.71
CA GLU A 21 0.21 21.96 -7.90
C GLU A 21 -1.06 21.13 -7.99
N ASN A 22 -0.98 19.90 -8.52
CA ASN A 22 -2.14 19.08 -8.85
C ASN A 22 -2.23 17.75 -8.10
N SER A 23 -1.19 17.36 -7.36
CA SER A 23 -1.21 16.13 -6.57
C SER A 23 -2.16 16.25 -5.37
N GLN A 24 -2.79 15.13 -5.01
CA GLN A 24 -3.63 15.05 -3.81
C GLN A 24 -2.82 14.92 -2.51
N TYR A 25 -1.50 14.99 -2.61
CA TYR A 25 -0.57 14.84 -1.50
C TYR A 25 0.57 15.87 -1.58
N ASN A 26 1.15 16.19 -0.42
CA ASN A 26 2.28 17.10 -0.32
C ASN A 26 3.41 16.47 0.49
N LEU A 27 4.65 16.72 0.06
CA LEU A 27 5.85 16.40 0.83
C LEU A 27 6.43 17.69 1.42
N TYR A 28 6.83 17.62 2.68
CA TYR A 28 7.47 18.72 3.39
C TYR A 28 8.75 18.25 4.05
N GLU A 29 9.76 19.11 4.11
CA GLU A 29 11.02 18.90 4.82
C GLU A 29 11.24 19.98 5.89
N CYS A 30 11.91 19.63 6.96
CA CYS A 30 12.34 20.58 7.97
C CYS A 30 13.70 21.17 7.60
N SER A 31 13.89 22.47 7.79
CA SER A 31 15.18 23.14 7.59
C SER A 31 16.21 22.83 8.67
N ASP A 32 15.77 22.37 9.85
CA ASP A 32 16.60 22.23 11.04
C ASP A 32 16.89 20.76 11.43
N CYS A 33 16.16 19.80 10.86
CA CYS A 33 16.36 18.37 11.08
C CYS A 33 15.93 17.55 9.86
N ASP A 34 16.28 16.26 9.85
CA ASP A 34 16.05 15.34 8.71
C ASP A 34 14.59 14.85 8.58
N ASN A 35 13.63 15.57 9.20
CA ASN A 35 12.23 15.19 9.17
C ASN A 35 11.61 15.48 7.80
N VAL A 36 11.06 14.44 7.17
CA VAL A 36 10.22 14.54 5.98
C VAL A 36 8.81 14.07 6.29
N VAL A 37 7.80 14.83 5.87
CA VAL A 37 6.39 14.57 6.15
C VAL A 37 5.59 14.47 4.87
N LEU A 38 4.83 13.38 4.74
CA LEU A 38 3.81 13.19 3.70
C LEU A 38 2.43 13.57 4.24
N THR A 39 1.70 14.39 3.51
CA THR A 39 0.31 14.79 3.80
C THR A 39 -0.60 14.41 2.65
N ILE A 40 -1.85 14.02 2.90
CA ILE A 40 -2.90 13.89 1.88
C ILE A 40 -3.96 14.96 2.15
N GLY A 41 -4.30 15.72 1.10
CA GLY A 41 -5.29 16.80 1.15
C GLY A 41 -4.67 18.19 1.27
N ARG A 42 -5.47 19.16 1.73
CA ARG A 42 -5.02 20.52 1.98
C ARG A 42 -4.59 20.64 3.42
N ASP A 43 -3.41 21.21 3.61
CA ASP A 43 -2.80 21.39 4.91
C ASP A 43 -2.87 22.87 5.29
N GLU A 44 -3.95 23.23 5.99
CA GLU A 44 -4.20 24.59 6.50
C GLU A 44 -4.57 24.52 7.99
N PRO A 45 -3.74 25.04 8.90
CA PRO A 45 -2.40 25.60 8.68
C PRO A 45 -1.37 24.53 8.26
N PRO A 46 -0.27 24.92 7.60
CA PRO A 46 0.77 23.96 7.18
C PRO A 46 1.41 23.25 8.38
N MET A 47 1.86 22.02 8.15
CA MET A 47 2.62 21.21 9.10
C MET A 47 3.83 22.00 9.59
N SER A 48 4.10 21.88 10.89
CA SER A 48 5.20 22.56 11.56
C SER A 48 6.11 21.56 12.26
N CYS A 49 7.40 21.89 12.29
CA CYS A 49 8.43 21.20 13.04
C CYS A 49 9.23 22.26 13.79
N HIS A 50 9.54 22.02 15.06
CA HIS A 50 10.21 23.02 15.93
C HIS A 50 9.51 24.39 16.00
N ASP A 51 8.16 24.38 15.97
CA ASP A 51 7.30 25.56 15.96
C ASP A 51 7.42 26.45 14.71
N GLU A 52 8.16 26.02 13.68
CA GLU A 52 8.29 26.68 12.39
C GLU A 52 7.57 25.87 11.29
N PRO A 53 6.95 26.52 10.29
CA PRO A 53 6.33 25.82 9.18
C PRO A 53 7.38 25.09 8.35
N MET A 54 7.10 23.85 7.99
CA MET A 54 8.00 23.06 7.15
C MET A 54 8.01 23.58 5.70
N GLU A 55 9.14 23.41 5.01
CA GLU A 55 9.29 23.79 3.62
C GLU A 55 8.74 22.70 2.71
N ARG A 56 8.08 23.10 1.63
CA ARG A 56 7.47 22.15 0.70
C ARG A 56 8.51 21.67 -0.30
N ILE A 57 8.71 20.36 -0.39
CA ILE A 57 9.55 19.76 -1.43
C ILE A 57 8.85 19.95 -2.77
N THR A 58 9.59 20.41 -3.79
CA THR A 58 9.04 20.61 -5.15
C THR A 58 9.87 19.91 -6.22
N ASP A 59 11.15 19.69 -5.97
CA ASP A 59 12.07 19.01 -6.87
C ASP A 59 12.45 17.64 -6.30
N ILE A 60 12.18 16.57 -7.06
CA ILE A 60 12.57 15.20 -6.71
C ILE A 60 13.44 14.66 -7.84
N GLU A 61 14.72 14.37 -7.55
CA GLU A 61 15.65 13.82 -8.54
C GLU A 61 15.40 12.34 -8.83
N MET A 62 14.99 11.58 -7.81
CA MET A 62 14.73 10.15 -7.92
C MET A 62 13.38 9.88 -8.57
N ARG A 63 13.38 9.14 -9.68
CA ARG A 63 12.15 8.72 -10.36
C ARG A 63 11.66 7.41 -9.77
N VAL A 64 10.37 7.37 -9.41
CA VAL A 64 9.69 6.17 -8.91
C VAL A 64 8.56 5.79 -9.86
N LYS A 65 8.28 4.49 -10.00
CA LYS A 65 7.16 4.02 -10.82
C LYS A 65 5.85 4.17 -10.06
N GLN A 66 4.80 4.57 -10.77
CA GLN A 66 3.49 4.72 -10.15
C GLN A 66 2.92 3.33 -9.85
N PRO A 67 2.53 3.02 -8.60
CA PRO A 67 1.87 1.77 -8.31
C PRO A 67 0.43 1.80 -8.82
N ASP A 68 -0.04 0.68 -9.36
CA ASP A 68 -1.46 0.47 -9.61
C ASP A 68 -2.19 0.01 -8.32
N VAL A 69 -3.52 0.15 -8.29
CA VAL A 69 -4.34 -0.21 -7.11
C VAL A 69 -4.15 -1.67 -6.69
N LYS A 70 -3.97 -2.58 -7.66
CA LYS A 70 -3.78 -3.99 -7.40
C LYS A 70 -2.42 -4.26 -6.76
N GLN A 71 -1.36 -3.57 -7.19
CA GLN A 71 -0.03 -3.63 -6.57
C GLN A 71 -0.09 -3.16 -5.12
N VAL A 72 -0.71 -2.01 -4.84
CA VAL A 72 -0.86 -1.52 -3.45
C VAL A 72 -1.60 -2.54 -2.58
N LEU A 73 -2.71 -3.10 -3.06
CA LEU A 73 -3.48 -4.09 -2.31
C LEU A 73 -2.74 -5.43 -2.11
N LEU A 74 -1.90 -5.82 -3.07
CA LEU A 74 -1.07 -7.02 -2.96
C LEU A 74 0.09 -6.83 -1.99
N GLU A 75 0.84 -5.75 -2.14
CA GLU A 75 2.14 -5.55 -1.48
C GLU A 75 1.96 -4.96 -0.08
N ALA A 76 1.14 -3.92 0.06
CA ALA A 76 0.93 -3.27 1.35
C ALA A 76 -0.04 -4.04 2.26
N PHE A 77 -1.03 -4.73 1.69
CA PHE A 77 -2.05 -5.44 2.46
C PHE A 77 -1.94 -6.98 2.39
N GLY A 78 -1.00 -7.52 1.60
CA GLY A 78 -0.78 -8.96 1.48
C GLY A 78 -1.97 -9.73 0.89
N LEU A 79 -2.85 -9.06 0.12
CA LEU A 79 -4.08 -9.66 -0.40
C LEU A 79 -3.89 -10.14 -1.85
N PRO A 80 -3.78 -11.46 -2.08
CA PRO A 80 -3.70 -12.00 -3.44
C PRO A 80 -4.98 -11.70 -4.23
N LYS A 81 -4.94 -11.83 -5.56
CA LYS A 81 -6.08 -11.52 -6.45
C LYS A 81 -7.42 -12.08 -5.95
N ALA A 82 -7.45 -13.33 -5.48
CA ALA A 82 -8.67 -13.93 -4.94
C ALA A 82 -9.23 -13.16 -3.73
N GLY A 83 -8.37 -12.70 -2.82
CA GLY A 83 -8.77 -11.86 -1.69
C GLY A 83 -9.34 -10.51 -2.13
N LEU A 84 -8.77 -9.90 -3.18
CA LEU A 84 -9.31 -8.66 -3.76
C LEU A 84 -10.69 -8.87 -4.38
N ASP A 85 -10.84 -9.88 -5.22
CA ASP A 85 -12.11 -10.20 -5.89
C ASP A 85 -13.22 -10.49 -4.85
N ILE A 86 -12.87 -11.20 -3.77
CA ILE A 86 -13.76 -11.46 -2.62
C ILE A 86 -14.15 -10.17 -1.89
N CYS A 87 -13.19 -9.28 -1.62
CA CYS A 87 -13.45 -8.01 -0.95
C CYS A 87 -14.43 -7.14 -1.76
N LEU A 88 -14.16 -6.99 -3.06
CA LEU A 88 -15.00 -6.19 -3.96
C LEU A 88 -16.41 -6.78 -4.10
N CYS A 89 -16.55 -8.11 -4.16
CA CYS A 89 -17.85 -8.77 -4.21
C CYS A 89 -18.71 -8.46 -2.96
N VAL A 90 -18.12 -8.55 -1.76
CA VAL A 90 -18.85 -8.25 -0.53
C VAL A 90 -19.18 -6.75 -0.41
N ILE A 91 -18.35 -5.87 -0.93
CA ILE A 91 -18.62 -4.42 -0.94
C ILE A 91 -19.76 -4.07 -1.91
N GLY A 92 -19.81 -4.70 -3.08
CA GLY A 92 -20.84 -4.43 -4.07
C GLY A 92 -22.21 -5.03 -3.72
N ASP A 93 -22.21 -6.27 -3.24
CA ASP A 93 -23.42 -7.09 -3.15
C ASP A 93 -23.73 -7.56 -1.71
N GLY A 94 -22.97 -7.07 -0.71
CA GLY A 94 -23.15 -7.42 0.70
C GLY A 94 -24.50 -7.02 1.31
N PRO A 95 -24.94 -7.66 2.41
CA PRO A 95 -24.26 -8.73 3.14
C PRO A 95 -24.33 -10.10 2.44
N LEU A 96 -23.20 -10.82 2.36
CA LEU A 96 -23.10 -12.14 1.73
C LEU A 96 -22.46 -13.18 2.65
N SER A 97 -22.93 -14.43 2.58
CA SER A 97 -22.28 -15.57 3.20
C SER A 97 -21.10 -16.08 2.36
N ALA A 98 -20.20 -16.86 2.98
CA ALA A 98 -19.09 -17.49 2.26
C ALA A 98 -19.55 -18.42 1.11
N ASN A 99 -20.77 -18.94 1.17
CA ASN A 99 -21.33 -19.75 0.07
C ASN A 99 -21.70 -18.87 -1.11
N GLU A 100 -22.43 -17.78 -0.86
CA GLU A 100 -22.88 -16.86 -1.91
C GLU A 100 -21.67 -16.23 -2.61
N VAL A 101 -20.65 -15.80 -1.87
CA VAL A 101 -19.42 -15.28 -2.48
C VAL A 101 -18.70 -16.33 -3.33
N ALA A 102 -18.63 -17.58 -2.86
CA ALA A 102 -18.01 -18.68 -3.62
C ALA A 102 -18.76 -19.00 -4.91
N GLU A 103 -20.09 -19.00 -4.86
CA GLU A 103 -20.95 -19.20 -6.02
C GLU A 103 -20.83 -18.04 -7.02
N THR A 104 -20.84 -16.79 -6.55
CA THR A 104 -20.74 -15.60 -7.39
C THR A 104 -19.38 -15.50 -8.11
N LEU A 105 -18.28 -15.77 -7.40
CA LEU A 105 -16.93 -15.60 -7.94
C LEU A 105 -16.33 -16.88 -8.56
N GLY A 106 -16.97 -18.03 -8.37
CA GLY A 106 -16.46 -19.32 -8.84
C GLY A 106 -15.21 -19.81 -8.11
N TYR A 107 -14.96 -19.31 -6.90
CA TYR A 107 -13.86 -19.78 -6.05
C TYR A 107 -14.28 -20.94 -5.17
N ASP A 108 -13.30 -21.74 -4.73
CA ASP A 108 -13.58 -22.76 -3.73
C ASP A 108 -13.94 -22.12 -2.38
N ARG A 109 -14.90 -22.73 -1.69
CA ARG A 109 -15.43 -22.22 -0.43
C ARG A 109 -14.35 -22.06 0.65
N SER A 110 -13.33 -22.91 0.68
CA SER A 110 -12.24 -22.81 1.64
C SER A 110 -11.37 -21.58 1.41
N THR A 111 -11.04 -21.27 0.17
CA THR A 111 -10.34 -20.05 -0.25
C THR A 111 -11.16 -18.83 0.10
N VAL A 112 -12.46 -18.85 -0.19
CA VAL A 112 -13.37 -17.76 0.15
C VAL A 112 -13.42 -17.53 1.65
N THR A 113 -13.62 -18.59 2.44
CA THR A 113 -13.67 -18.50 3.90
C THR A 113 -12.36 -17.97 4.48
N ARG A 114 -11.21 -18.45 3.97
CA ARG A 114 -9.88 -17.98 4.40
C ARG A 114 -9.72 -16.49 4.18
N TYR A 115 -10.05 -15.99 2.98
CA TYR A 115 -9.87 -14.57 2.69
C TYR A 115 -10.94 -13.69 3.34
N LEU A 116 -12.19 -14.16 3.49
CA LEU A 116 -13.20 -13.42 4.26
C LEU A 116 -12.74 -13.22 5.71
N ASN A 117 -12.18 -14.26 6.36
CA ASN A 117 -11.61 -14.12 7.69
C ASN A 117 -10.43 -13.15 7.69
N LYS A 118 -9.50 -13.26 6.73
CA LYS A 118 -8.36 -12.35 6.64
C LYS A 118 -8.80 -10.89 6.42
N LEU A 119 -9.81 -10.66 5.59
CA LEU A 119 -10.37 -9.33 5.34
C LEU A 119 -11.05 -8.75 6.59
N VAL A 120 -11.69 -9.60 7.41
CA VAL A 120 -12.22 -9.19 8.72
C VAL A 120 -11.08 -8.85 9.69
N GLU A 121 -10.01 -9.64 9.73
CA GLU A 121 -8.81 -9.36 10.55
C GLU A 121 -8.13 -8.05 10.15
N LEU A 122 -8.07 -7.76 8.85
CA LEU A 122 -7.54 -6.51 8.31
C LEU A 122 -8.50 -5.32 8.50
N GLY A 123 -9.71 -5.54 9.02
CA GLY A 123 -10.72 -4.51 9.21
C GLY A 123 -11.43 -4.06 7.93
N LEU A 124 -11.18 -4.71 6.79
CA LEU A 124 -11.78 -4.35 5.49
C LEU A 124 -13.23 -4.83 5.35
N LEU A 125 -13.64 -5.83 6.13
CA LEU A 125 -15.00 -6.35 6.20
C LEU A 125 -15.44 -6.56 7.64
N GLN A 126 -16.74 -6.59 7.87
CA GLN A 126 -17.33 -6.99 9.15
C GLN A 126 -18.07 -8.33 8.99
N ARG A 127 -18.12 -9.10 10.08
CA ARG A 127 -18.85 -10.37 10.16
C ARG A 127 -20.00 -10.25 11.15
N SER A 128 -21.18 -10.72 10.75
CA SER A 128 -22.36 -10.85 11.62
C SER A 128 -23.06 -12.19 11.40
N GLU A 129 -23.88 -12.59 12.36
CA GLU A 129 -24.69 -13.81 12.27
C GLU A 129 -26.14 -13.46 11.92
N LEU A 130 -26.69 -14.10 10.90
CA LEU A 130 -28.10 -14.00 10.53
C LEU A 130 -28.83 -15.32 10.76
N ASN A 131 -30.06 -15.24 11.26
CA ASN A 131 -30.94 -16.39 11.40
C ASN A 131 -31.49 -16.80 10.02
N ARG A 132 -31.42 -18.08 9.69
CA ARG A 132 -32.03 -18.63 8.48
C ARG A 132 -33.53 -18.87 8.69
N GLU A 133 -34.32 -18.68 7.63
CA GLU A 133 -35.77 -18.97 7.65
C GLU A 133 -36.09 -20.42 8.03
N GLN A 134 -35.19 -21.36 7.69
CA GLN A 134 -35.33 -22.79 7.99
C GLN A 134 -34.73 -23.21 9.34
N GLY A 135 -34.32 -22.23 10.16
CA GLY A 135 -33.59 -22.47 11.42
C GLY A 135 -32.08 -22.54 11.25
N GLY A 136 -31.36 -22.20 12.32
CA GLY A 136 -29.89 -22.09 12.35
C GLY A 136 -29.37 -20.68 12.05
N VAL A 137 -28.07 -20.48 12.26
CA VAL A 137 -27.36 -19.21 12.00
C VAL A 137 -26.39 -19.35 10.82
N VAL A 138 -26.21 -18.26 10.07
CA VAL A 138 -25.19 -18.16 9.02
C VAL A 138 -24.34 -16.92 9.26
N ASN A 139 -23.02 -17.10 9.15
CA ASN A 139 -22.10 -15.97 9.08
C ASN A 139 -22.25 -15.29 7.73
N VAL A 140 -22.58 -14.00 7.77
CA VAL A 140 -22.52 -13.11 6.62
C VAL A 140 -21.46 -12.04 6.85
N TYR A 141 -20.95 -11.55 5.74
CA TYR A 141 -19.91 -10.55 5.68
C TYR A 141 -20.48 -9.33 4.96
N HIS A 142 -20.17 -8.15 5.45
CA HIS A 142 -20.59 -6.89 4.86
C HIS A 142 -19.42 -5.91 4.83
N SER A 143 -19.53 -4.93 3.95
CA SER A 143 -18.62 -3.79 3.98
C SER A 143 -18.74 -3.08 5.33
N ILE A 144 -17.62 -2.53 5.78
CA ILE A 144 -17.64 -1.43 6.73
C ILE A 144 -18.16 -0.16 6.06
N ASP A 145 -18.54 0.83 6.88
CA ASP A 145 -18.86 2.17 6.37
C ASP A 145 -17.73 2.66 5.45
N LEU A 146 -18.07 3.19 4.28
CA LEU A 146 -17.09 3.52 3.23
C LEU A 146 -16.09 4.58 3.70
N GLU A 147 -16.50 5.55 4.52
CA GLU A 147 -15.57 6.56 5.06
C GLU A 147 -14.65 5.95 6.11
N GLN A 148 -15.17 5.06 6.95
CA GLN A 148 -14.36 4.29 7.88
C GLN A 148 -13.34 3.42 7.14
N MET A 149 -13.76 2.74 6.06
CA MET A 149 -12.89 1.90 5.23
C MET A 149 -11.78 2.70 4.59
N ARG A 150 -12.12 3.85 4.01
CA ARG A 150 -11.16 4.76 3.39
C ARG A 150 -10.12 5.20 4.40
N ARG A 151 -10.54 5.59 5.61
CA ARG A 151 -9.65 6.01 6.69
C ARG A 151 -8.73 4.88 7.14
N ASP A 152 -9.28 3.71 7.46
CA ASP A 152 -8.51 2.59 8.01
C ASP A 152 -7.53 2.01 6.98
N THR A 153 -7.93 1.95 5.72
CA THR A 153 -7.06 1.51 4.61
C THR A 153 -5.88 2.49 4.44
N LEU A 154 -6.14 3.81 4.45
CA LEU A 154 -5.06 4.80 4.33
C LEU A 154 -4.09 4.74 5.52
N ILE A 155 -4.59 4.57 6.75
CA ILE A 155 -3.75 4.40 7.93
C ILE A 155 -2.89 3.14 7.81
N GLY A 156 -3.49 2.00 7.42
CA GLY A 156 -2.76 0.75 7.23
C GLY A 156 -1.66 0.85 6.18
N PHE A 157 -1.94 1.55 5.06
CA PHE A 157 -0.93 1.83 4.04
C PHE A 157 0.24 2.66 4.58
N TYR A 158 -0.04 3.70 5.39
CA TYR A 158 1.01 4.52 5.96
C TYR A 158 1.87 3.80 7.00
N VAL A 159 1.29 2.89 7.77
CA VAL A 159 2.08 2.01 8.64
C VAL A 159 3.04 1.19 7.80
N TRP A 160 2.55 0.52 6.75
CA TRP A 160 3.41 -0.25 5.85
C TRP A 160 4.50 0.61 5.18
N ALA A 161 4.15 1.81 4.72
CA ALA A 161 5.12 2.74 4.13
C ALA A 161 6.18 3.19 5.14
N GLY A 162 5.82 3.38 6.41
CA GLY A 162 6.74 3.68 7.49
C GLY A 162 7.74 2.54 7.75
N GLU A 163 7.26 1.30 7.84
CA GLU A 163 8.11 0.11 7.99
C GLU A 163 9.08 -0.04 6.80
N ALA A 164 8.59 0.20 5.58
CA ALA A 164 9.43 0.18 4.38
C ALA A 164 10.48 1.31 4.39
N ALA A 165 10.12 2.50 4.88
CA ALA A 165 11.03 3.62 5.01
C ALA A 165 12.11 3.38 6.08
N GLU A 166 11.76 2.74 7.21
CA GLU A 166 12.70 2.33 8.25
C GLU A 166 13.77 1.39 7.68
N LEU A 167 13.37 0.40 6.88
CA LEU A 167 14.32 -0.49 6.19
C LEU A 167 15.29 0.27 5.26
N ILE A 168 14.82 1.33 4.58
CA ILE A 168 15.68 2.17 3.72
C ILE A 168 16.64 3.00 4.57
N GLU A 169 16.18 3.54 5.69
CA GLU A 169 17.02 4.34 6.57
C GLU A 169 18.10 3.48 7.24
N ASP A 170 17.74 2.33 7.81
CA ASP A 170 18.69 1.38 8.41
C ASP A 170 19.77 0.95 7.39
N ALA A 171 19.33 0.69 6.15
CA ALA A 171 20.19 0.46 5.01
C ALA A 171 21.20 1.60 4.76
N ASN A 172 20.74 2.86 4.78
CA ASN A 172 21.59 4.03 4.58
C ASN A 172 22.56 4.25 5.75
N LEU A 173 22.09 4.08 6.99
CA LEU A 173 22.89 4.19 8.21
C LEU A 173 24.02 3.16 8.21
N THR A 174 23.71 1.88 7.94
CA THR A 174 24.71 0.80 7.88
C THR A 174 25.77 1.08 6.82
N LYS A 175 25.35 1.57 5.64
CA LYS A 175 26.27 1.95 4.57
C LYS A 175 27.22 3.07 4.99
N ARG A 176 26.73 4.07 5.73
CA ARG A 176 27.55 5.16 6.25
C ARG A 176 28.56 4.64 7.26
N ASP A 177 28.13 3.84 8.22
CA ASP A 177 28.99 3.26 9.26
C ASP A 177 30.11 2.40 8.63
N TYR A 178 29.78 1.60 7.60
CA TYR A 178 30.78 0.83 6.86
C TYR A 178 31.85 1.70 6.19
N LEU A 179 31.45 2.81 5.55
CA LEU A 179 32.36 3.74 4.90
C LEU A 179 33.22 4.53 5.90
N GLU A 180 32.68 4.85 7.09
CA GLU A 180 33.44 5.46 8.17
C GLU A 180 34.51 4.51 8.73
N GLU A 181 34.18 3.22 8.85
CA GLU A 181 35.12 2.18 9.29
C GLU A 181 36.14 1.78 8.21
N ASN A 182 35.80 1.96 6.93
CA ASN A 182 36.61 1.54 5.78
C ASN A 182 36.75 2.66 4.73
N PRO A 183 37.42 3.78 5.06
CA PRO A 183 37.44 4.98 4.22
C PRO A 183 38.16 4.80 2.87
N ASP A 184 39.03 3.78 2.76
CA ASP A 184 39.80 3.46 1.56
C ASP A 184 39.25 2.25 0.79
N GLN A 185 38.07 1.72 1.15
CA GLN A 185 37.44 0.58 0.47
C GLN A 185 36.09 0.97 -0.13
N ASP A 186 35.84 0.50 -1.36
CA ASP A 186 34.53 0.58 -1.98
C ASP A 186 33.55 -0.41 -1.31
N LEU A 187 32.26 -0.10 -1.38
CA LEU A 187 31.22 -0.99 -0.87
C LEU A 187 31.23 -2.33 -1.62
N PRO A 188 31.08 -3.47 -0.92
CA PRO A 188 31.01 -4.76 -1.55
C PRO A 188 29.75 -4.87 -2.45
N ASP A 189 29.90 -5.55 -3.60
CA ASP A 189 28.85 -5.68 -4.63
C ASP A 189 27.51 -6.29 -4.13
N VAL A 190 27.54 -6.97 -2.97
CA VAL A 190 26.40 -7.71 -2.39
C VAL A 190 25.98 -7.20 -1.00
N PHE A 191 26.32 -5.94 -0.66
CA PHE A 191 26.02 -5.34 0.64
C PHE A 191 24.55 -5.47 1.09
N TRP A 192 23.62 -5.43 0.14
CA TRP A 192 22.18 -5.52 0.41
C TRP A 192 21.71 -6.91 0.82
N ASP A 193 22.39 -7.98 0.38
CA ASP A 193 22.02 -9.36 0.74
C ASP A 193 22.46 -9.68 2.18
N SER A 194 23.53 -9.04 2.68
CA SER A 194 24.02 -9.24 4.05
C SER A 194 23.17 -8.59 5.15
N LEU A 195 22.24 -7.70 4.80
CA LEU A 195 21.34 -7.05 5.78
C LEU A 195 20.12 -7.91 6.15
N THR A 196 19.87 -8.99 5.41
CA THR A 196 18.73 -9.89 5.65
C THR A 196 19.01 -11.06 6.59
N GLU A 197 20.25 -11.17 7.09
CA GLU A 197 20.69 -12.25 7.97
C GLU A 197 20.97 -11.73 9.40
N ASP A 198 19.93 -11.41 10.18
CA ASP A 198 19.96 -11.42 11.65
C ASP A 198 18.57 -11.68 12.27
#